data_AF-A0A9D9CZ13-F1
#
_entry.id   AF-A0A9D9CZ13-F1
#
_cell.length_a   1.000
_cell.length_b   1.000
_cell.length_c   1.000
_cell.angle_alpha   90.00
_cell.angle_beta   90.00
_cell.angle_gamma   90.00
#
_symmetry.space_group_name_H-M   'P 1'
#
loop_
_entity.id
_entity.type
_entity.pdbx_description
1 polymer ?
#
loop_
_entity_poly.entity_id
_entity_poly.type
_entity_poly.pdbx_seq_one_letter_code
_entity_poly.pdbx_strand_id
1 'polypeptide(L)'
;MKTRQILNVVLEIVKVVETNHVRTILATNDLAFSDFEDSMQYQCALNNNCDAIVTFNQSDYKYADQTLIKVFSPDEFLKAAL
;
A
#
# COMPACT_ATOMS: atom_id res chain seq x y z
N MET A 1 0.97 25.94 -8.69
CA MET A 1 -0.17 26.14 -7.77
C MET A 1 -1.24 25.05 -7.90
N LYS A 2 -1.71 24.72 -9.12
CA LYS A 2 -2.78 23.72 -9.34
C LYS A 2 -2.53 22.34 -8.71
N THR A 3 -1.33 21.77 -8.82
CA THR A 3 -1.01 20.44 -8.27
C THR A 3 -1.22 20.35 -6.76
N ARG A 4 -0.79 21.36 -6.00
CA ARG A 4 -0.97 21.39 -4.54
C ARG A 4 -2.44 21.48 -4.14
N GLN A 5 -3.24 22.19 -4.93
CA GLN A 5 -4.70 22.28 -4.69
C GLN A 5 -5.38 20.93 -4.92
N ILE A 6 -5.02 20.21 -5.99
CA ILE A 6 -5.54 18.87 -6.25
C ILE A 6 -5.14 17.90 -5.14
N LEU A 7 -3.89 17.95 -4.68
CA LEU A 7 -3.42 17.11 -3.56
C LEU A 7 -4.22 17.38 -2.29
N ASN A 8 -4.51 18.64 -1.96
CA ASN A 8 -5.32 18.96 -0.77
C ASN A 8 -6.72 18.34 -0.86
N VAL A 9 -7.36 18.33 -2.03
CA VAL A 9 -8.66 17.68 -2.22
C VAL A 9 -8.56 16.16 -2.05
N VAL A 10 -7.50 15.54 -2.57
CA VAL A 10 -7.27 14.09 -2.37
C VAL A 10 -7.11 13.78 -0.87
N LEU A 11 -6.37 14.61 -0.14
CA LEU A 11 -6.16 14.43 1.30
C LEU A 11 -7.42 14.63 2.14
N GLU A 12 -8.50 15.20 1.59
CA GLU A 12 -9.81 15.27 2.27
C GLU A 12 -10.57 13.93 2.23
N ILE A 13 -10.27 13.05 1.25
CA ILE A 13 -10.96 11.77 1.04
C ILE A 13 -10.13 10.55 1.42
N VAL A 14 -8.80 10.70 1.57
CA VAL A 14 -7.91 9.62 2.03
C VAL A 14 -7.23 9.98 3.33
N LYS A 15 -7.00 8.98 4.18
CA LYS A 15 -6.16 9.11 5.36
C LYS A 15 -4.72 8.77 4.99
N VAL A 16 -3.79 9.71 5.23
CA VAL A 16 -2.35 9.39 5.23
C VAL A 16 -2.02 8.67 6.52
N VAL A 17 -1.46 7.47 6.39
CA VAL A 17 -1.07 6.63 7.52
C VAL A 17 0.38 6.88 7.92
N GLU A 18 0.69 6.68 9.19
CA GLU A 18 2.06 6.80 9.69
C GLU A 18 2.87 5.52 9.49
N THR A 19 4.18 5.69 9.47
CA THR A 19 5.17 4.60 9.52
C THR A 19 6.09 4.78 10.73
N ASN A 20 6.92 3.79 11.02
CA ASN A 20 7.90 3.87 12.10
C ASN A 20 9.22 3.20 11.72
N HIS A 21 10.24 3.43 12.54
CA HIS A 21 11.60 2.95 12.28
C HIS A 21 11.69 1.43 12.09
N VAL A 22 10.91 0.66 12.86
CA VAL A 22 10.88 -0.81 12.74
C VAL A 22 10.32 -1.22 11.38
N ARG A 23 9.24 -0.59 10.92
CA ARG A 23 8.66 -0.85 9.59
C ARG A 23 9.62 -0.48 8.46
N THR A 24 10.38 0.60 8.63
CA THR A 24 11.43 0.98 7.67
C THR A 24 12.53 -0.08 7.58
N ILE A 25 13.01 -0.59 8.71
CA ILE A 25 14.01 -1.67 8.73
C ILE A 25 13.44 -2.93 8.05
N LEU A 26 12.21 -3.31 8.35
CA LEU A 26 11.58 -4.48 7.72
C LEU A 26 11.50 -4.30 6.21
N ALA A 27 11.04 -3.14 5.74
CA ALA A 27 10.94 -2.86 4.31
C ALA A 27 12.29 -2.89 3.59
N THR A 28 13.34 -2.33 4.20
CA THR A 28 14.71 -2.35 3.65
C THR A 28 15.26 -3.76 3.50
N ASN A 29 14.85 -4.70 4.36
CA ASN A 29 15.34 -6.07 4.36
C ASN A 29 14.39 -7.06 3.66
N ASP A 30 13.25 -6.60 3.14
CA ASP A 30 12.27 -7.46 2.50
C ASP A 30 12.63 -7.70 1.02
N LEU A 31 13.34 -8.80 0.78
CA LEU A 31 13.80 -9.18 -0.55
C LEU A 31 12.67 -9.72 -1.47
N ALA A 32 11.43 -9.81 -0.98
CA ALA A 32 10.28 -10.13 -1.82
C ALA A 32 9.95 -9.00 -2.81
N PHE A 33 10.36 -7.77 -2.48
CA PHE A 33 10.13 -6.58 -3.29
C PHE A 33 11.43 -6.12 -3.95
N SER A 34 11.35 -5.77 -5.24
CA SER A 34 12.46 -5.14 -5.95
C SER A 34 12.55 -3.64 -5.70
N ASP A 35 11.39 -2.99 -5.49
CA ASP A 35 11.31 -1.56 -5.16
C ASP A 35 11.11 -1.38 -3.65
N PHE A 36 11.88 -0.46 -3.07
CA PHE A 36 11.74 -0.08 -1.68
C PHE A 36 10.40 0.61 -1.40
N GLU A 37 9.85 1.37 -2.36
CA GLU A 37 8.56 2.04 -2.19
C GLU A 37 7.43 1.03 -1.93
N ASP A 38 7.34 -0.01 -2.76
CA ASP A 38 6.30 -1.06 -2.62
C ASP A 38 6.45 -1.82 -1.30
N SER A 39 7.69 -2.14 -0.92
CA SER A 39 8.01 -2.77 0.36
C SER A 39 7.57 -1.89 1.55
N MET A 40 7.85 -0.59 1.48
CA MET A 40 7.41 0.37 2.49
C MET A 40 5.89 0.49 2.55
N GLN A 41 5.21 0.56 1.41
CA GLN A 41 3.75 0.61 1.34
C GLN A 41 3.12 -0.65 1.95
N TYR A 42 3.68 -1.83 1.66
CA TYR A 42 3.28 -3.11 2.26
C TYR A 42 3.44 -3.10 3.78
N GLN A 43 4.61 -2.69 4.30
CA GLN A 43 4.85 -2.62 5.73
C GLN A 43 3.96 -1.57 6.43
N CYS A 44 3.66 -0.45 5.77
CA CYS A 44 2.72 0.56 6.27
C CYS A 44 1.29 0.01 6.36
N ALA A 45 0.85 -0.73 5.35
CA ALA A 45 -0.48 -1.34 5.34
C ALA A 45 -0.64 -2.37 6.47
N LEU A 46 0.36 -3.22 6.68
CA LEU A 46 0.40 -4.15 7.82
C LEU A 46 0.40 -3.43 9.16
N ASN A 47 1.14 -2.32 9.28
CA ASN A 47 1.23 -1.57 10.54
C ASN A 47 -0.09 -0.89 10.94
N ASN A 48 -0.88 -0.52 9.96
CA ASN A 48 -2.13 0.22 10.14
C ASN A 48 -3.37 -0.68 10.02
N ASN A 49 -3.18 -2.01 10.03
CA ASN A 49 -4.24 -3.02 9.95
C ASN A 49 -5.18 -2.79 8.74
N CYS A 50 -4.62 -2.43 7.59
CA CYS A 50 -5.41 -2.32 6.37
C CYS A 50 -5.93 -3.70 5.96
N ASP A 51 -7.17 -3.78 5.46
CA ASP A 51 -7.76 -5.03 5.00
C ASP A 51 -7.12 -5.53 3.69
N ALA A 52 -6.70 -4.58 2.83
CA ALA A 52 -6.12 -4.86 1.53
C ALA A 52 -5.25 -3.72 1.00
N ILE A 53 -4.42 -4.05 0.01
CA ILE A 53 -3.75 -3.12 -0.89
C ILE A 53 -4.48 -3.16 -2.23
N VAL A 54 -4.85 -1.99 -2.76
CA VAL A 54 -5.46 -1.85 -4.09
C VAL A 54 -4.46 -1.15 -5.01
N THR A 55 -4.06 -1.82 -6.09
CA THR A 55 -3.03 -1.33 -7.01
C THR A 55 -3.35 -1.67 -8.46
N PHE A 56 -2.93 -0.81 -9.39
CA PHE A 56 -2.96 -1.13 -10.82
C PHE A 56 -1.80 -2.03 -11.26
N ASN A 57 -0.80 -2.26 -10.39
CA ASN A 57 0.38 -3.07 -10.70
C ASN A 57 0.60 -4.21 -9.70
N GLN A 58 -0.28 -5.23 -9.74
CA GLN A 58 -0.21 -6.36 -8.81
C GLN A 58 1.09 -7.18 -8.94
N SER A 59 1.80 -7.11 -10.08
CA SER A 59 3.03 -7.87 -10.26
C SER A 59 4.16 -7.44 -9.32
N ASP A 60 4.11 -6.21 -8.81
CA ASP A 60 5.10 -5.71 -7.84
C ASP A 60 4.93 -6.37 -6.47
N TYR A 61 3.75 -6.92 -6.19
CA TYR A 61 3.37 -7.59 -4.95
C TYR A 61 3.27 -9.12 -5.10
N LYS A 62 3.72 -9.68 -6.23
CA LYS A 62 3.55 -11.11 -6.55
C LYS A 62 4.21 -12.07 -5.54
N TYR A 63 5.22 -11.61 -4.80
CA TYR A 63 5.92 -12.39 -3.77
C TYR A 63 5.62 -11.91 -2.35
N ALA A 64 4.76 -10.89 -2.19
CA ALA A 64 4.30 -10.45 -0.88
C ALA A 64 3.49 -11.57 -0.20
N ASP A 65 3.55 -11.64 1.13
CA ASP A 65 2.78 -12.63 1.89
C ASP A 65 1.29 -12.24 1.94
N GLN A 66 0.54 -12.72 0.95
CA GLN A 66 -0.91 -12.45 0.84
C GLN A 66 -1.77 -13.26 1.83
N THR A 67 -1.16 -13.99 2.77
CA THR A 67 -1.87 -14.49 3.95
C THR A 67 -2.04 -13.39 5.01
N LEU A 68 -1.16 -12.37 5.00
CA LEU A 68 -1.22 -11.23 5.92
C LEU A 68 -2.13 -10.11 5.42
N ILE A 69 -2.05 -9.77 4.13
CA ILE A 69 -2.87 -8.72 3.51
C ILE A 69 -3.16 -9.05 2.04
N LYS A 70 -4.41 -8.88 1.61
CA LYS A 70 -4.80 -9.16 0.23
C LYS A 70 -4.37 -8.04 -0.70
N VAL A 71 -4.02 -8.39 -1.94
CA VAL A 71 -3.65 -7.42 -2.99
C VAL A 71 -4.63 -7.57 -4.15
N PHE A 72 -5.35 -6.49 -4.45
CA PHE A 72 -6.37 -6.46 -5.48
C PHE A 72 -6.02 -5.44 -6.57
N SER A 73 -6.42 -5.74 -7.80
CA SER A 73 -6.71 -4.69 -8.77
C SER A 73 -7.98 -3.93 -8.36
N PRO A 74 -8.20 -2.70 -8.84
CA PRO A 74 -9.45 -1.97 -8.54
C PRO A 74 -10.70 -2.75 -8.92
N ASP A 75 -10.68 -3.44 -10.07
CA ASP A 75 -11.82 -4.25 -10.53
C ASP A 75 -12.09 -5.46 -9.63
N GLU A 76 -11.04 -6.12 -9.13
CA GLU A 76 -11.19 -7.22 -8.16
C GLU A 76 -11.69 -6.71 -6.82
N PHE A 77 -11.17 -5.57 -6.34
CA PHE A 77 -11.60 -4.97 -5.09
C PHE A 77 -13.10 -4.62 -5.12
N LEU A 78 -13.56 -3.99 -6.21
CA LEU A 78 -14.98 -3.66 -6.38
C LEU A 78 -15.88 -4.90 -6.41
N LYS A 79 -15.41 -6.02 -6.99
CA LYS A 79 -16.16 -7.29 -7.00
C LYS A 79 -16.17 -7.99 -5.64
N ALA A 80 -15.12 -7.85 -4.85
CA ALA A 80 -15.01 -8.45 -3.52
C ALA A 80 -15.75 -7.65 -2.44
N ALA A 81 -15.96 -6.36 -2.66
CA ALA A 81 -16.68 -5.45 -1.76
C ALA A 81 -18.20 -5.45 -1.94
N LEU A 82 -18.71 -6.13 -2.97
CA LEU A 82 -20.13 -6.34 -3.27
C LEU A 82 -20.54 -7.77 -2.92
#